data_AF-A0AAX3BCK9-F1
#
_entry.id   AF-A0AAX3BCK9-F1
#
_cell.length_a   1.000
_cell.length_b   1.000
_cell.length_c   1.000
_cell.angle_alpha   90.00
_cell.angle_beta   90.00
_cell.angle_gamma   90.00
#
_symmetry.space_group_name_H-M   'P 1'
#
loop_
_entity.id
_entity.type
_entity.pdbx_description
1 polymer ?
#
loop_
_entity_poly.entity_id
_entity_poly.type
_entity_poly.pdbx_seq_one_letter_code
_entity_poly.pdbx_strand_id
1 'polypeptide(L)'
;MHDGQNLFESQKTGLKGAGSPVKWNVDEALETLISKKLANPCIIVGIFNTAKRIEEYSPPTNSSWRGLLGNYSRFIVEELKPWIDSNYRTDPSPRTTGVMGSSMGGLASFYLQMWYPEVFGFAGVVSPSFWWGNEQVLSHMNEGNWKNVQLMYIDAGWRESDEMIVPARHVYTKLSSKLGDRLWYYEDRNGTHSEGSWQNRVFIPLLLFTGKEKPTFSSWTPIIDPPVIGINDRSAVTIEVSYENGLKRTFFPSLSSKDMSISKEYILGKAAGPATLTISTPWGTTSTNLTILARSRDDIIIHFKSSKALTMEVFLYVSNNIQTQTNWQISFLKTNEISLIEKRGTRYHFRVLDETGKPLERNGKPMELSVTFTRDRDYVLDF
;
A
#
# COMPACT_ATOMS: atom_id res chain seq x y z
N MET A 1 -3.26 -13.49 17.90
CA MET A 1 -2.55 -13.00 16.70
C MET A 1 -2.43 -14.13 15.69
N HIS A 2 -2.77 -13.86 14.43
CA HIS A 2 -2.69 -14.84 13.34
C HIS A 2 -1.22 -15.10 12.94
N ASP A 3 -0.99 -16.21 12.22
CA ASP A 3 0.34 -16.62 11.76
C ASP A 3 1.37 -16.72 12.90
N GLY A 4 0.99 -17.40 13.98
CA GLY A 4 1.77 -17.55 15.22
C GLY A 4 3.21 -18.00 15.01
N GLN A 5 3.48 -18.77 13.96
CA GLN A 5 4.82 -19.22 13.58
C GLN A 5 5.78 -18.09 13.15
N ASN A 6 5.27 -16.90 12.85
CA ASN A 6 6.06 -15.74 12.42
C ASN A 6 6.30 -14.71 13.54
N LEU A 7 5.73 -14.92 14.73
CA LEU A 7 5.69 -13.88 15.77
C LEU A 7 6.97 -13.81 16.62
N PHE A 8 7.45 -14.97 17.09
CA PHE A 8 8.44 -15.06 18.18
C PHE A 8 9.77 -15.71 17.77
N GLU A 9 9.77 -16.67 16.85
CA GLU A 9 10.98 -17.45 16.49
C GLU A 9 11.25 -17.42 14.97
N SER A 10 12.52 -17.26 14.57
CA SER A 10 12.90 -17.16 13.15
C SER A 10 12.90 -18.50 12.39
N GLN A 11 13.01 -19.64 13.09
CA GLN A 11 13.24 -20.96 12.48
C GLN A 11 12.01 -21.55 11.76
N LYS A 12 10.84 -20.90 11.79
CA LYS A 12 9.56 -21.43 11.23
C LYS A 12 8.84 -20.50 10.24
N THR A 13 9.52 -19.47 9.71
CA THR A 13 8.89 -18.60 8.70
C THR A 13 8.76 -19.35 7.35
N GLY A 14 7.52 -19.71 7.02
CA GLY A 14 7.19 -20.71 5.99
C GLY A 14 7.09 -20.18 4.55
N LEU A 15 7.47 -18.94 4.27
CA LEU A 15 7.37 -18.38 2.91
C LEU A 15 8.70 -18.50 2.17
N LYS A 16 8.85 -19.57 1.38
CA LYS A 16 9.93 -19.71 0.40
C LYS A 16 9.84 -18.55 -0.61
N GLY A 17 10.79 -17.62 -0.58
CA GLY A 17 10.95 -16.57 -1.59
C GLY A 17 11.04 -15.13 -1.08
N ALA A 18 10.71 -14.87 0.19
CA ALA A 18 11.02 -13.59 0.84
C ALA A 18 12.39 -13.71 1.54
N GLY A 19 13.35 -12.86 1.18
CA GLY A 19 14.72 -12.94 1.69
C GLY A 19 14.78 -12.89 3.23
N SER A 20 15.60 -13.78 3.81
CA SER A 20 15.81 -14.00 5.26
C SER A 20 14.54 -14.21 6.11
N PRO A 21 14.54 -15.17 7.05
CA PRO A 21 13.40 -15.41 7.92
C PRO A 21 13.27 -14.29 8.97
N VAL A 22 12.72 -13.15 8.56
CA VAL A 22 12.46 -12.04 9.48
C VAL A 22 11.17 -12.35 10.23
N LYS A 23 11.25 -12.44 11.57
CA LYS A 23 10.09 -12.55 12.46
C LYS A 23 9.59 -11.16 12.85
N TRP A 24 8.39 -11.11 13.41
CA TRP A 24 7.77 -9.84 13.82
C TRP A 24 8.39 -9.20 15.06
N ASN A 25 9.05 -10.00 15.91
CA ASN A 25 9.55 -9.56 17.23
C ASN A 25 8.46 -8.90 18.10
N VAL A 26 7.27 -9.51 18.14
CA VAL A 26 6.15 -8.91 18.87
C VAL A 26 6.44 -8.86 20.36
N ASP A 27 7.08 -9.91 20.89
CA ASP A 27 7.52 -10.02 22.27
C ASP A 27 8.57 -8.95 22.60
N GLU A 28 9.62 -8.79 21.78
CA GLU A 28 10.64 -7.78 22.07
C GLU A 28 10.12 -6.34 21.90
N ALA A 29 9.21 -6.11 20.95
CA ALA A 29 8.55 -4.81 20.80
C ALA A 29 7.69 -4.48 22.04
N LEU A 30 6.89 -5.44 22.53
CA LEU A 30 6.07 -5.25 23.72
C LEU A 30 6.93 -5.08 24.99
N GLU A 31 7.98 -5.89 25.16
CA GLU A 31 8.92 -5.77 26.29
C GLU A 31 9.60 -4.39 26.31
N THR A 32 9.97 -3.87 25.14
CA THR A 32 10.51 -2.51 25.00
C THR A 32 9.49 -1.45 25.44
N LEU A 33 8.21 -1.59 25.07
CA LEU A 33 7.17 -0.65 25.48
C LEU A 33 6.87 -0.73 27.00
N ILE A 34 6.88 -1.94 27.57
CA ILE A 34 6.66 -2.17 29.01
C ILE A 34 7.83 -1.61 29.84
N SER A 35 9.08 -1.89 29.45
CA SER A 35 10.26 -1.39 30.16
C SER A 35 10.36 0.14 30.14
N LYS A 36 9.90 0.78 29.05
CA LYS A 36 9.73 2.24 28.96
C LYS A 36 8.49 2.77 29.69
N LYS A 37 7.74 1.91 30.37
CA LYS A 37 6.49 2.20 31.10
C LYS A 37 5.34 2.73 30.23
N LEU A 38 5.46 2.67 28.89
CA LEU A 38 4.46 3.16 27.95
C LEU A 38 3.24 2.23 27.82
N ALA A 39 3.45 0.92 28.01
CA ALA A 39 2.44 -0.11 27.86
C ALA A 39 2.15 -0.86 29.17
N ASN A 40 0.93 -1.38 29.29
CA ASN A 40 0.59 -2.42 30.26
C ASN A 40 1.04 -3.79 29.74
N PRO A 41 1.52 -4.71 30.61
CA PRO A 41 1.76 -6.09 30.23
C PRO A 41 0.49 -6.77 29.70
N CYS A 42 0.63 -7.61 28.67
CA CYS A 42 -0.46 -8.40 28.13
C CYS A 42 0.01 -9.80 27.71
N ILE A 43 -0.94 -10.71 27.53
CA ILE A 43 -0.70 -12.06 27.02
C ILE A 43 -0.88 -12.03 25.50
N ILE A 44 0.14 -12.48 24.76
CA ILE A 44 0.06 -12.65 23.31
C ILE A 44 -0.16 -14.13 22.99
N VAL A 45 -1.31 -14.46 22.41
CA VAL A 45 -1.61 -15.81 21.91
C VAL A 45 -1.32 -15.86 20.41
N GLY A 46 -0.27 -16.58 20.01
CA GLY A 46 0.07 -16.83 18.61
C GLY A 46 -0.68 -18.04 18.05
N ILE A 47 -1.52 -17.84 17.04
CA ILE A 47 -2.32 -18.90 16.41
C ILE A 47 -1.63 -19.32 15.13
N PHE A 48 -1.03 -20.51 15.13
CA PHE A 48 -0.38 -21.08 13.95
C PHE A 48 -1.42 -21.26 12.84
N ASN A 49 -1.04 -20.91 11.62
CA ASN A 49 -1.89 -21.21 10.48
C ASN A 49 -1.79 -22.69 10.10
N THR A 50 -2.78 -23.15 9.33
CA THR A 50 -2.74 -24.49 8.73
C THR A 50 -2.32 -24.40 7.26
N ALA A 51 -2.21 -25.54 6.60
CA ALA A 51 -2.04 -25.59 5.13
C ALA A 51 -3.19 -24.88 4.37
N LYS A 52 -4.34 -24.66 5.01
CA LYS A 52 -5.52 -23.98 4.46
C LYS A 52 -5.58 -22.50 4.80
N ARG A 53 -4.46 -21.88 5.23
CA ARG A 53 -4.40 -20.46 5.65
C ARG A 53 -5.22 -19.51 4.78
N ILE A 54 -5.04 -19.58 3.45
CA ILE A 54 -5.73 -18.67 2.52
C ILE A 54 -7.24 -18.84 2.61
N GLU A 55 -7.72 -20.07 2.59
CA GLU A 55 -9.15 -20.41 2.65
C GLU A 55 -9.75 -20.04 4.02
N GLU A 56 -9.04 -20.36 5.10
CA GLU A 56 -9.44 -20.06 6.49
C GLU A 56 -9.46 -18.56 6.79
N TYR A 57 -8.68 -17.75 6.06
CA TYR A 57 -8.61 -16.31 6.28
C TYR A 57 -9.41 -15.51 5.24
N SER A 58 -9.87 -16.16 4.16
CA SER A 58 -10.65 -15.52 3.10
C SER A 58 -12.15 -15.51 3.41
N PRO A 59 -12.85 -14.39 3.20
CA PRO A 59 -14.31 -14.37 3.23
C PRO A 59 -14.89 -15.27 2.12
N PRO A 60 -16.09 -15.84 2.32
CA PRO A 60 -16.71 -16.71 1.33
C PRO A 60 -17.14 -15.91 0.09
N THR A 61 -16.99 -16.49 -1.10
CA THR A 61 -17.46 -15.88 -2.36
C THR A 61 -18.99 -15.96 -2.54
N ASN A 62 -19.68 -16.82 -1.80
CA ASN A 62 -21.09 -17.16 -1.96
C ASN A 62 -21.85 -17.08 -0.61
N SER A 63 -23.19 -17.16 -0.64
CA SER A 63 -24.08 -17.01 0.54
C SER A 63 -24.03 -18.15 1.56
N SER A 64 -23.09 -19.11 1.47
CA SER A 64 -22.87 -20.08 2.54
C SER A 64 -22.27 -19.33 3.74
N TRP A 65 -23.08 -19.15 4.77
CA TRP A 65 -22.80 -18.29 5.92
C TRP A 65 -21.33 -18.35 6.38
N ARG A 66 -20.64 -17.21 6.25
CA ARG A 66 -19.24 -16.89 6.64
C ARG A 66 -18.11 -17.83 6.15
N GLY A 67 -18.39 -18.97 5.53
CA GLY A 67 -17.40 -19.88 4.95
C GLY A 67 -16.36 -20.39 5.95
N LEU A 68 -15.16 -20.72 5.46
CA LEU A 68 -14.06 -21.21 6.30
C LEU A 68 -13.53 -20.12 7.25
N LEU A 69 -13.55 -18.85 6.86
CA LEU A 69 -13.29 -17.74 7.78
C LEU A 69 -14.30 -17.66 8.92
N GLY A 70 -15.56 -17.98 8.66
CA GLY A 70 -16.60 -18.13 9.68
C GLY A 70 -16.28 -19.23 10.68
N ASN A 71 -15.93 -20.42 10.19
CA ASN A 71 -15.54 -21.55 11.03
C ASN A 71 -14.30 -21.24 11.86
N TYR A 72 -13.26 -20.66 11.23
CA TYR A 72 -12.06 -20.21 11.90
C TYR A 72 -12.38 -19.18 12.99
N SER A 73 -13.27 -18.23 12.69
CA SER A 73 -13.68 -17.21 13.65
C SER A 73 -14.43 -17.80 14.84
N ARG A 74 -15.33 -18.76 14.59
CA ARG A 74 -16.04 -19.49 15.65
C ARG A 74 -15.10 -20.31 16.52
N PHE A 75 -14.14 -21.01 15.93
CA PHE A 75 -13.08 -21.68 16.71
C PHE A 75 -12.38 -20.71 17.67
N ILE A 76 -12.01 -19.51 17.19
CA ILE A 76 -11.35 -18.53 18.06
C ILE A 76 -12.29 -18.07 19.20
N VAL A 77 -13.54 -17.74 18.88
CA VAL A 77 -14.49 -17.11 19.81
C VAL A 77 -15.13 -18.10 20.77
N GLU A 78 -15.47 -19.29 20.31
CA GLU A 78 -16.27 -20.28 21.03
C GLU A 78 -15.39 -21.34 21.72
N GLU A 79 -14.15 -21.55 21.27
CA GLU A 79 -13.27 -22.59 21.81
C GLU A 79 -11.96 -22.02 22.37
N LEU A 80 -11.13 -21.38 21.53
CA LEU A 80 -9.78 -20.98 21.91
C LEU A 80 -9.77 -19.89 22.99
N LYS A 81 -10.49 -18.79 22.78
CA LYS A 81 -10.49 -17.69 23.76
C LYS A 81 -11.10 -18.12 25.10
N PRO A 82 -12.25 -18.82 25.17
CA PRO A 82 -12.76 -19.36 26.43
C PRO A 82 -11.77 -20.27 27.14
N TRP A 83 -11.05 -21.14 26.40
CA TRP A 83 -10.01 -21.99 26.99
C TRP A 83 -8.85 -21.16 27.55
N ILE A 84 -8.39 -20.11 26.86
CA ILE A 84 -7.36 -19.21 27.37
C ILE A 84 -7.84 -18.51 28.65
N ASP A 85 -9.06 -17.97 28.63
CA ASP A 85 -9.62 -17.24 29.77
C ASP A 85 -9.82 -18.13 31.01
N SER A 86 -10.05 -19.44 30.82
CA SER A 86 -10.17 -20.38 31.94
C SER A 86 -8.82 -20.87 32.49
N ASN A 87 -7.74 -20.79 31.70
CA ASN A 87 -6.43 -21.35 32.06
C ASN A 87 -5.37 -20.29 32.40
N TYR A 88 -5.62 -19.03 32.04
CA TYR A 88 -4.72 -17.91 32.30
C TYR A 88 -5.47 -16.76 32.97
N ARG A 89 -4.73 -15.88 33.66
CA ARG A 89 -5.31 -14.74 34.37
C ARG A 89 -5.58 -13.58 33.42
N THR A 90 -6.57 -13.73 32.55
CA THR A 90 -7.00 -12.68 31.62
C THR A 90 -8.15 -11.85 32.20
N ASP A 91 -8.35 -10.65 31.64
CA ASP A 91 -9.65 -9.97 31.69
C ASP A 91 -10.40 -10.35 30.39
N PRO A 92 -11.53 -11.05 30.46
CA PRO A 92 -12.22 -11.55 29.27
C PRO A 92 -12.97 -10.44 28.51
N SER A 93 -13.04 -9.23 29.06
CA SER A 93 -13.73 -8.07 28.49
C SER A 93 -13.20 -7.71 27.08
N PRO A 94 -14.07 -7.23 26.17
CA PRO A 94 -13.61 -6.70 24.89
C PRO A 94 -12.64 -5.52 25.04
N ARG A 95 -12.70 -4.78 26.16
CA ARG A 95 -11.77 -3.64 26.41
C ARG A 95 -10.30 -4.04 26.48
N THR A 96 -10.02 -5.29 26.81
CA THR A 96 -8.69 -5.84 27.06
C THR A 96 -8.40 -7.04 26.15
N THR A 97 -9.25 -7.26 25.15
CA THR A 97 -9.09 -8.32 24.14
C THR A 97 -8.92 -7.70 22.75
N GLY A 98 -7.83 -8.09 22.08
CA GLY A 98 -7.52 -7.69 20.72
C GLY A 98 -7.24 -8.86 19.78
N VAL A 99 -7.49 -8.66 18.49
CA VAL A 99 -7.07 -9.57 17.41
C VAL A 99 -6.13 -8.83 16.47
N MET A 100 -5.12 -9.50 15.90
CA MET A 100 -4.17 -8.85 14.99
C MET A 100 -3.53 -9.84 14.04
N GLY A 101 -3.21 -9.39 12.82
CA GLY A 101 -2.47 -10.14 11.81
C GLY A 101 -2.13 -9.28 10.59
N SER A 102 -1.41 -9.86 9.63
CA SER A 102 -1.02 -9.21 8.38
C SER A 102 -1.54 -9.87 7.12
N SER A 103 -1.65 -9.11 6.03
CA SER A 103 -2.07 -9.66 4.73
C SER A 103 -3.45 -10.32 4.87
N MET A 104 -3.58 -11.61 4.54
CA MET A 104 -4.79 -12.38 4.82
C MET A 104 -5.13 -12.45 6.32
N GLY A 105 -4.15 -12.48 7.22
CA GLY A 105 -4.40 -12.41 8.67
C GLY A 105 -4.91 -11.03 9.11
N GLY A 106 -4.52 -9.97 8.41
CA GLY A 106 -5.08 -8.63 8.61
C GLY A 106 -6.53 -8.57 8.16
N LEU A 107 -6.83 -9.15 7.00
CA LEU A 107 -8.21 -9.34 6.52
C LEU A 107 -9.05 -10.12 7.53
N ALA A 108 -8.55 -11.26 8.02
CA ALA A 108 -9.23 -12.07 9.03
C ALA A 108 -9.47 -11.29 10.35
N SER A 109 -8.49 -10.51 10.81
CA SER A 109 -8.62 -9.65 12.01
C SER A 109 -9.73 -8.61 11.85
N PHE A 110 -9.83 -8.00 10.67
CA PHE A 110 -10.90 -7.06 10.34
C PHE A 110 -12.27 -7.74 10.44
N TYR A 111 -12.45 -8.91 9.82
CA TYR A 111 -13.71 -9.66 9.88
C TYR A 111 -14.05 -10.13 11.30
N LEU A 112 -13.07 -10.62 12.06
CA LEU A 112 -13.27 -11.05 13.45
C LEU A 112 -13.82 -9.92 14.32
N GLN A 113 -13.22 -8.72 14.27
CA GLN A 113 -13.74 -7.58 15.02
C GLN A 113 -15.07 -7.06 14.45
N MET A 114 -15.26 -7.10 13.13
CA MET A 114 -16.52 -6.69 12.52
C MET A 114 -17.70 -7.57 12.98
N TRP A 115 -17.46 -8.88 13.06
CA TRP A 115 -18.46 -9.90 13.37
C TRP A 115 -18.65 -10.15 14.87
N TYR A 116 -17.60 -9.97 15.66
CA TYR A 116 -17.59 -10.21 17.11
C TYR A 116 -16.98 -9.03 17.90
N PRO A 117 -17.48 -7.79 17.73
CA PRO A 117 -16.95 -6.62 18.44
C PRO A 117 -17.16 -6.69 19.96
N GLU A 118 -18.11 -7.51 20.43
CA GLU A 118 -18.32 -7.82 21.86
C GLU A 118 -17.22 -8.72 22.45
N VAL A 119 -16.43 -9.39 21.59
CA VAL A 119 -15.26 -10.18 21.99
C VAL A 119 -13.99 -9.39 21.76
N PHE A 120 -13.84 -8.76 20.58
CA PHE A 120 -12.62 -8.04 20.19
C PHE A 120 -12.86 -6.53 20.16
N GLY A 121 -12.56 -5.83 21.26
CA GLY A 121 -12.62 -4.38 21.29
C GLY A 121 -11.51 -3.73 20.44
N PHE A 122 -10.39 -4.44 20.22
CA PHE A 122 -9.28 -3.99 19.39
C PHE A 122 -9.01 -4.90 18.17
N ALA A 123 -8.68 -4.31 17.02
CA ALA A 123 -8.08 -5.04 15.90
C ALA A 123 -6.84 -4.33 15.36
N GLY A 124 -5.75 -5.08 15.20
CA GLY A 124 -4.56 -4.68 14.43
C GLY A 124 -4.62 -5.28 13.02
N VAL A 125 -4.98 -4.45 12.04
CA VAL A 125 -5.21 -4.82 10.65
C VAL A 125 -4.02 -4.35 9.81
N VAL A 126 -2.93 -5.12 9.83
CA VAL A 126 -1.64 -4.73 9.21
C VAL A 126 -1.61 -5.17 7.75
N SER A 127 -1.25 -4.29 6.81
CA SER A 127 -1.17 -4.61 5.37
C SER A 127 -2.30 -5.53 4.86
N PRO A 128 -3.58 -5.25 5.12
CA PRO A 128 -4.66 -6.21 4.89
C PRO A 128 -4.86 -6.49 3.39
N SER A 129 -5.15 -7.74 3.04
CA SER A 129 -5.50 -8.14 1.67
C SER A 129 -6.93 -7.72 1.29
N PHE A 130 -7.26 -6.45 1.41
CA PHE A 130 -8.60 -5.93 1.11
C PHE A 130 -8.97 -6.01 -0.37
N TRP A 131 -8.01 -6.18 -1.29
CA TRP A 131 -8.28 -6.49 -2.70
C TRP A 131 -8.98 -7.83 -2.92
N TRP A 132 -8.92 -8.74 -1.94
CA TRP A 132 -9.46 -10.10 -2.08
C TRP A 132 -10.92 -10.09 -2.52
N GLY A 133 -11.24 -10.96 -3.49
CA GLY A 133 -12.59 -11.06 -4.05
C GLY A 133 -13.07 -9.77 -4.72
N ASN A 134 -12.17 -9.00 -5.33
CA ASN A 134 -12.47 -7.70 -5.94
C ASN A 134 -13.07 -6.71 -4.93
N GLU A 135 -12.33 -6.49 -3.84
CA GLU A 135 -12.74 -5.63 -2.72
C GLU A 135 -14.05 -6.07 -2.05
N GLN A 136 -14.27 -7.39 -1.95
CA GLN A 136 -15.49 -7.98 -1.39
C GLN A 136 -15.81 -7.44 0.02
N VAL A 137 -14.77 -7.13 0.79
CA VAL A 137 -14.87 -6.53 2.13
C VAL A 137 -15.77 -5.29 2.16
N LEU A 138 -15.75 -4.45 1.12
CA LEU A 138 -16.58 -3.25 1.07
C LEU A 138 -18.07 -3.59 1.10
N SER A 139 -18.48 -4.70 0.50
CA SER A 139 -19.88 -5.15 0.52
C SER A 139 -20.29 -5.72 1.89
N HIS A 140 -19.40 -6.50 2.51
CA HIS A 140 -19.64 -7.13 3.81
C HIS A 140 -19.62 -6.15 4.99
N MET A 141 -19.08 -4.94 4.82
CA MET A 141 -19.08 -3.92 5.88
C MET A 141 -20.47 -3.53 6.39
N ASN A 142 -21.55 -3.87 5.68
CA ASN A 142 -22.92 -3.65 6.17
C ASN A 142 -23.34 -4.66 7.25
N GLU A 143 -22.62 -5.78 7.39
CA GLU A 143 -22.86 -6.81 8.41
C GLU A 143 -22.32 -6.41 9.80
N GLY A 144 -21.40 -5.44 9.84
CA GLY A 144 -20.67 -5.07 11.05
C GLY A 144 -21.50 -4.27 12.07
N ASN A 145 -21.40 -4.64 13.34
CA ASN A 145 -21.90 -3.82 14.44
C ASN A 145 -20.84 -2.80 14.90
N TRP A 146 -20.62 -1.78 14.07
CA TRP A 146 -19.58 -0.76 14.26
C TRP A 146 -19.71 0.07 15.54
N LYS A 147 -20.86 0.04 16.21
CA LYS A 147 -21.07 0.76 17.49
C LYS A 147 -20.28 0.12 18.64
N ASN A 148 -20.05 -1.19 18.57
CA ASN A 148 -19.37 -1.96 19.63
C ASN A 148 -17.85 -2.05 19.44
N VAL A 149 -17.35 -1.70 18.24
CA VAL A 149 -15.90 -1.61 17.98
C VAL A 149 -15.31 -0.52 18.88
N GLN A 150 -14.22 -0.78 19.61
CA GLN A 150 -13.64 0.22 20.50
C GLN A 150 -12.47 0.94 19.85
N LEU A 151 -11.58 0.19 19.19
CA LEU A 151 -10.47 0.73 18.43
C LEU A 151 -10.09 -0.23 17.30
N MET A 152 -9.84 0.31 16.11
CA MET A 152 -9.31 -0.43 14.98
C MET A 152 -8.07 0.30 14.47
N TYR A 153 -6.96 -0.41 14.36
CA TYR A 153 -5.76 0.04 13.67
C TYR A 153 -5.72 -0.61 12.29
N ILE A 154 -5.55 0.19 11.23
CA ILE A 154 -5.32 -0.27 9.86
C ILE A 154 -4.03 0.36 9.35
N ASP A 155 -3.16 -0.42 8.72
CA ASP A 155 -2.02 0.13 7.97
C ASP A 155 -1.82 -0.45 6.59
N ALA A 156 -1.04 0.27 5.79
CA ALA A 156 -0.51 -0.19 4.52
C ALA A 156 0.84 0.49 4.22
N GLY A 157 1.73 -0.19 3.49
CA GLY A 157 2.98 0.38 3.00
C GLY A 157 2.87 0.93 1.57
N TRP A 158 3.55 2.03 1.28
CA TRP A 158 3.56 2.64 -0.07
C TRP A 158 4.28 1.79 -1.12
N ARG A 159 5.10 0.83 -0.68
CA ARG A 159 5.84 -0.08 -1.57
C ARG A 159 5.17 -1.47 -1.67
N GLU A 160 3.92 -1.60 -1.24
CA GLU A 160 3.13 -2.85 -1.28
C GLU A 160 2.35 -3.08 -2.58
N SER A 161 2.41 -2.12 -3.52
CA SER A 161 1.59 -2.00 -4.76
C SER A 161 0.23 -1.31 -4.55
N ASP A 162 -0.32 -0.82 -5.67
CA ASP A 162 -1.62 -0.15 -5.69
C ASP A 162 -2.76 -1.10 -5.29
N GLU A 163 -2.65 -2.40 -5.60
CA GLU A 163 -3.61 -3.43 -5.19
C GLU A 163 -3.70 -3.58 -3.66
N MET A 164 -2.67 -3.17 -2.92
CA MET A 164 -2.71 -3.20 -1.45
C MET A 164 -3.20 -1.89 -0.87
N ILE A 165 -2.59 -0.77 -1.27
CA ILE A 165 -2.86 0.52 -0.63
C ILE A 165 -4.20 1.13 -1.04
N VAL A 166 -4.64 0.97 -2.29
CA VAL A 166 -5.88 1.59 -2.78
C VAL A 166 -7.10 0.98 -2.06
N PRO A 167 -7.26 -0.35 -1.95
CA PRO A 167 -8.35 -0.93 -1.17
C PRO A 167 -8.31 -0.56 0.33
N ALA A 168 -7.11 -0.40 0.92
CA ALA A 168 -6.98 0.08 2.30
C ALA A 168 -7.53 1.50 2.48
N ARG A 169 -7.28 2.39 1.51
CA ARG A 169 -7.87 3.74 1.48
C ARG A 169 -9.39 3.69 1.32
N HIS A 170 -9.92 2.86 0.42
CA HIS A 170 -11.37 2.71 0.25
C HIS A 170 -12.06 2.25 1.56
N VAL A 171 -11.50 1.24 2.24
CA VAL A 171 -12.01 0.76 3.53
C VAL A 171 -11.92 1.84 4.60
N TYR A 172 -10.79 2.54 4.72
CA TYR A 172 -10.63 3.67 5.62
C TYR A 172 -11.67 4.76 5.36
N THR A 173 -11.85 5.15 4.10
CA THR A 173 -12.82 6.16 3.66
C THR A 173 -14.24 5.80 4.10
N LYS A 174 -14.62 4.52 4.01
CA LYS A 174 -15.94 4.02 4.41
C LYS A 174 -16.09 3.86 5.93
N LEU A 175 -15.01 3.55 6.66
CA LEU A 175 -15.03 3.39 8.11
C LEU A 175 -14.89 4.70 8.89
N SER A 176 -14.20 5.69 8.34
CA SER A 176 -13.92 6.96 9.04
C SER A 176 -15.20 7.63 9.56
N SER A 177 -16.28 7.60 8.78
CA SER A 177 -17.60 8.12 9.18
C SER A 177 -18.33 7.27 10.22
N LYS A 178 -17.97 5.98 10.36
CA LYS A 178 -18.59 5.04 11.32
C LYS A 178 -17.85 4.99 12.65
N LEU A 179 -16.52 5.11 12.61
CA LEU A 179 -15.64 4.91 13.78
C LEU A 179 -15.09 6.22 14.35
N GLY A 180 -14.90 7.26 13.54
CA GLY A 180 -14.29 8.52 13.98
C GLY A 180 -12.91 8.27 14.62
N ASP A 181 -12.73 8.76 15.85
CA ASP A 181 -11.48 8.59 16.61
C ASP A 181 -11.15 7.15 17.01
N ARG A 182 -12.12 6.23 16.87
CA ARG A 182 -11.91 4.79 17.08
C ARG A 182 -11.24 4.09 15.90
N LEU A 183 -10.87 4.82 14.84
CA LEU A 183 -10.12 4.30 13.70
C LEU A 183 -8.76 4.97 13.59
N TRP A 184 -7.70 4.21 13.84
CA TRP A 184 -6.34 4.61 13.59
C TRP A 184 -5.89 4.08 12.23
N TYR A 185 -5.48 4.97 11.33
CA TYR A 185 -4.98 4.61 10.01
C TYR A 185 -3.56 5.10 9.84
N TYR A 186 -2.68 4.31 9.24
CA TYR A 186 -1.29 4.71 9.01
C TYR A 186 -0.79 4.17 7.67
N GLU A 187 -0.15 5.03 6.89
CA GLU A 187 0.55 4.63 5.68
C GLU A 187 2.07 4.76 5.86
N ASP A 188 2.77 3.62 5.85
CA ASP A 188 4.23 3.60 5.95
C ASP A 188 4.87 3.86 4.58
N ARG A 189 5.51 5.01 4.44
CA ARG A 189 6.17 5.43 3.18
C ARG A 189 7.25 4.47 2.70
N ASN A 190 7.93 3.82 3.63
CA ASN A 190 8.97 2.85 3.31
C ASN A 190 8.44 1.40 3.37
N GLY A 191 7.18 1.24 3.77
CA GLY A 191 6.58 -0.04 4.04
C GLY A 191 6.49 -0.91 2.79
N THR A 192 6.96 -2.15 2.91
CA THR A 192 6.84 -3.21 1.89
C THR A 192 5.95 -4.33 2.42
N HIS A 193 5.56 -5.26 1.56
CA HIS A 193 4.69 -6.37 1.95
C HIS A 193 5.53 -7.53 2.49
N SER A 194 6.18 -7.31 3.64
CA SER A 194 7.14 -8.26 4.23
C SER A 194 7.16 -8.21 5.75
N GLU A 195 7.61 -9.30 6.36
CA GLU A 195 7.73 -9.45 7.81
C GLU A 195 8.64 -8.40 8.44
N GLY A 196 9.77 -8.09 7.81
CA GLY A 196 10.66 -7.02 8.30
C GLY A 196 10.00 -5.65 8.27
N SER A 197 9.13 -5.40 7.29
CA SER A 197 8.35 -4.16 7.26
C SER A 197 7.33 -4.09 8.39
N TRP A 198 6.67 -5.20 8.68
CA TRP A 198 5.67 -5.28 9.76
C TRP A 198 6.31 -5.19 11.14
N GLN A 199 7.46 -5.86 11.34
CA GLN A 199 8.30 -5.75 12.53
C GLN A 199 8.62 -4.29 12.87
N ASN A 200 9.00 -3.48 11.88
CA ASN A 200 9.39 -2.09 12.10
C ASN A 200 8.25 -1.19 12.61
N ARG A 201 6.98 -1.61 12.46
CA ARG A 201 5.81 -0.80 12.85
C ARG A 201 4.84 -1.50 13.78
N VAL A 202 5.10 -2.75 14.19
CA VAL A 202 4.24 -3.51 15.13
C VAL A 202 4.07 -2.80 16.47
N PHE A 203 5.03 -1.97 16.87
CA PHE A 203 4.93 -1.17 18.09
C PHE A 203 3.72 -0.22 18.09
N ILE A 204 3.24 0.23 16.91
CA ILE A 204 2.11 1.15 16.79
C ILE A 204 0.81 0.50 17.28
N PRO A 205 0.32 -0.61 16.69
CA PRO A 205 -0.88 -1.28 17.19
C PRO A 205 -0.71 -1.80 18.62
N LEU A 206 0.49 -2.25 19.01
CA LEU A 206 0.74 -2.69 20.39
C LEU A 206 0.56 -1.53 21.38
N LEU A 207 1.16 -0.37 21.12
CA LEU A 207 1.05 0.80 21.97
C LEU A 207 -0.36 1.39 21.97
N LEU A 208 -1.08 1.35 20.85
CA LEU A 208 -2.49 1.76 20.79
C LEU A 208 -3.40 0.87 21.66
N PHE A 209 -3.13 -0.43 21.68
CA PHE A 209 -3.92 -1.39 22.44
C PHE A 209 -3.57 -1.41 23.94
N THR A 210 -2.27 -1.36 24.27
CA THR A 210 -1.77 -1.56 25.63
C THR A 210 -1.35 -0.27 26.33
N GLY A 211 -1.36 0.85 25.61
CA GLY A 211 -0.87 2.14 26.08
C GLY A 211 -1.60 2.66 27.30
N LYS A 212 -0.85 3.27 28.22
CA LYS A 212 -1.41 3.85 29.47
C LYS A 212 -1.97 5.26 29.28
N GLU A 213 -1.50 5.96 28.25
CA GLU A 213 -1.78 7.36 28.03
C GLU A 213 -2.35 7.58 26.63
N LYS A 214 -3.23 8.58 26.51
CA LYS A 214 -3.73 9.01 25.21
C LYS A 214 -2.60 9.73 24.46
N PRO A 215 -2.41 9.49 23.16
CA PRO A 215 -1.37 10.15 22.39
C PRO A 215 -1.58 11.67 22.34
N THR A 216 -0.55 12.44 22.71
CA THR A 216 -0.54 13.90 22.60
C THR A 216 -0.08 14.32 21.20
N PHE A 217 -0.87 15.16 20.54
CA PHE A 217 -0.52 15.72 19.24
C PHE A 217 0.81 16.48 19.31
N SER A 218 1.72 16.24 18.36
CA SER A 218 2.99 16.96 18.26
C SER A 218 3.06 17.83 17.01
N SER A 219 2.88 17.25 15.82
CA SER A 219 2.98 17.96 14.55
C SER A 219 2.19 17.27 13.44
N TRP A 220 1.94 17.99 12.36
CA TRP A 220 1.37 17.43 11.13
C TRP A 220 2.19 17.88 9.93
N THR A 221 2.30 17.00 8.92
CA THR A 221 3.03 17.28 7.67
C THR A 221 2.19 16.82 6.48
N PRO A 222 1.91 17.71 5.50
CA PRO A 222 1.24 17.30 4.27
C PRO A 222 2.20 16.52 3.38
N ILE A 223 1.68 15.49 2.71
CA ILE A 223 2.43 14.64 1.81
C ILE A 223 1.63 14.50 0.51
N ILE A 224 2.31 14.71 -0.61
CA ILE A 224 1.78 14.50 -1.96
C ILE A 224 2.57 13.35 -2.57
N ASP A 225 1.88 12.29 -2.97
CA ASP A 225 2.53 11.12 -3.54
C ASP A 225 1.78 10.53 -4.73
N PRO A 226 2.45 10.32 -5.87
CA PRO A 226 3.78 10.85 -6.19
C PRO A 226 3.82 12.40 -6.15
N PRO A 227 4.94 13.02 -5.74
CA PRO A 227 5.04 14.48 -5.59
C PRO A 227 5.04 15.22 -6.94
N VAL A 228 5.40 14.52 -8.01
CA VAL A 228 5.34 15.03 -9.38
C VAL A 228 3.98 14.70 -9.98
N ILE A 229 3.34 15.71 -10.55
CA ILE A 229 1.99 15.61 -11.12
C ILE A 229 2.05 16.00 -12.58
N GLY A 230 1.75 15.05 -13.45
CA GLY A 230 1.45 15.30 -14.84
C GLY A 230 -0.02 15.56 -15.11
N ILE A 231 -0.31 16.01 -16.32
CA ILE A 231 -1.69 16.01 -16.82
C ILE A 231 -2.20 14.56 -16.82
N ASN A 232 -3.43 14.36 -16.36
CA ASN A 232 -4.05 13.03 -16.19
C ASN A 232 -3.43 12.11 -15.13
N ASP A 233 -2.42 12.56 -14.37
CA ASP A 233 -1.88 11.78 -13.24
C ASP A 233 -2.68 11.97 -11.95
N ARG A 234 -2.76 10.90 -11.17
CA ARG A 234 -3.32 10.94 -9.82
C ARG A 234 -2.21 11.01 -8.80
N SER A 235 -2.24 12.00 -7.92
CA SER A 235 -1.43 11.98 -6.70
C SER A 235 -2.32 11.98 -5.49
N ALA A 236 -2.04 11.09 -4.54
CA ALA A 236 -2.69 11.11 -3.25
C ALA A 236 -2.16 12.29 -2.44
N VAL A 237 -3.04 12.92 -1.66
CA VAL A 237 -2.64 13.94 -0.70
C VAL A 237 -3.07 13.47 0.68
N THR A 238 -2.09 13.22 1.53
CA THR A 238 -2.31 12.75 2.90
C THR A 238 -1.62 13.67 3.90
N ILE A 239 -2.03 13.59 5.16
CA ILE A 239 -1.37 14.25 6.28
C ILE A 239 -0.80 13.17 7.18
N GLU A 240 0.51 13.21 7.42
CA GLU A 240 1.11 12.46 8.53
C GLU A 240 1.04 13.32 9.79
N VAL A 241 0.35 12.80 10.81
CA VAL A 241 0.31 13.37 12.16
C VAL A 241 1.26 12.56 13.03
N SER A 242 2.16 13.27 13.69
CA SER A 242 3.09 12.71 14.67
C SER A 242 2.64 13.05 16.09
N TYR A 243 2.84 12.10 17.00
CA TYR A 243 2.51 12.22 18.43
C TYR A 243 3.79 12.15 19.27
N GLU A 244 3.76 12.74 20.47
CA GLU A 244 4.92 12.83 21.36
C GLU A 244 5.49 11.46 21.78
N ASN A 245 4.62 10.44 21.85
CA ASN A 245 5.00 9.07 22.18
C ASN A 245 5.52 8.27 20.97
N GLY A 246 5.78 8.93 19.83
CA GLY A 246 6.32 8.32 18.62
C GLY A 246 5.28 7.65 17.72
N LEU A 247 4.00 7.66 18.09
CA LEU A 247 2.95 7.18 17.21
C LEU A 247 2.81 8.10 15.99
N LYS A 248 2.36 7.51 14.89
CA LYS A 248 2.04 8.20 13.64
C LYS A 248 0.66 7.79 13.15
N ARG A 249 -0.04 8.74 12.53
CA ARG A 249 -1.37 8.52 11.95
C ARG A 249 -1.47 9.26 10.62
N THR A 250 -2.16 8.65 9.66
CA THR A 250 -2.43 9.22 8.35
C THR A 250 -3.88 9.70 8.30
N PHE A 251 -4.08 10.93 7.81
CA PHE A 251 -5.39 11.53 7.55
C PHE A 251 -5.49 12.00 6.10
N PHE A 252 -6.72 12.10 5.59
CA PHE A 252 -7.02 12.71 4.31
C PHE A 252 -7.57 14.12 4.53
N PRO A 253 -6.88 15.17 4.07
CA PRO A 253 -7.27 16.55 4.31
C PRO A 253 -8.41 17.01 3.40
N SER A 254 -8.97 18.18 3.69
CA SER A 254 -9.78 18.92 2.72
C SER A 254 -8.88 19.68 1.76
N LEU A 255 -9.17 19.61 0.46
CA LEU A 255 -8.32 20.16 -0.59
C LEU A 255 -9.10 21.19 -1.42
N SER A 256 -8.43 22.26 -1.83
CA SER A 256 -8.97 23.20 -2.82
C SER A 256 -7.88 23.70 -3.76
N SER A 257 -8.24 23.85 -5.04
CA SER A 257 -7.37 24.38 -6.09
C SER A 257 -8.22 24.77 -7.29
N LYS A 258 -7.86 25.88 -7.94
CA LYS A 258 -8.46 26.27 -9.23
C LYS A 258 -7.82 25.52 -10.41
N ASP A 259 -6.55 25.14 -10.26
CA ASP A 259 -5.69 24.58 -11.31
C ASP A 259 -5.77 23.04 -11.41
N MET A 260 -6.42 22.40 -10.43
CA MET A 260 -6.51 20.93 -10.32
C MET A 260 -7.95 20.46 -10.20
N SER A 261 -8.21 19.22 -10.62
CA SER A 261 -9.42 18.47 -10.31
C SER A 261 -9.16 17.69 -9.03
N ILE A 262 -10.11 17.76 -8.08
CA ILE A 262 -9.95 17.21 -6.74
C ILE A 262 -10.99 16.12 -6.54
N SER A 263 -10.52 14.96 -6.12
CA SER A 263 -11.34 13.89 -5.54
C SER A 263 -11.04 13.78 -4.04
N LYS A 264 -11.78 12.92 -3.33
CA LYS A 264 -11.59 12.74 -1.88
C LYS A 264 -10.18 12.25 -1.52
N GLU A 265 -9.55 11.47 -2.40
CA GLU A 265 -8.28 10.79 -2.12
C GLU A 265 -7.13 11.28 -3.01
N TYR A 266 -7.46 11.86 -4.18
CA TYR A 266 -6.48 12.20 -5.20
C TYR A 266 -6.72 13.59 -5.80
N ILE A 267 -5.63 14.22 -6.21
CA ILE A 267 -5.61 15.38 -7.11
C ILE A 267 -5.21 14.96 -8.51
N LEU A 268 -5.73 15.68 -9.50
CA LEU A 268 -5.50 15.48 -10.92
C LEU A 268 -5.17 16.82 -11.58
N GLY A 269 -4.05 16.91 -12.30
CA GLY A 269 -3.70 18.13 -13.03
C GLY A 269 -4.67 18.41 -14.18
N LYS A 270 -5.20 19.65 -14.27
CA LYS A 270 -6.10 20.05 -15.37
C LYS A 270 -5.36 20.56 -16.60
N ALA A 271 -4.34 21.37 -16.39
CA ALA A 271 -3.53 21.99 -17.43
C ALA A 271 -2.08 22.12 -16.96
N ALA A 272 -1.14 22.08 -17.91
CA ALA A 272 0.27 22.26 -17.63
C ALA A 272 0.55 23.66 -17.08
N GLY A 273 1.51 23.76 -16.17
CA GLY A 273 1.97 25.04 -15.62
C GLY A 273 1.92 25.11 -14.09
N PRO A 274 2.12 26.31 -13.51
CA PRO A 274 2.09 26.48 -12.07
C PRO A 274 0.69 26.21 -11.52
N ALA A 275 0.63 25.54 -10.38
CA ALA A 275 -0.59 25.23 -9.67
C ALA A 275 -0.41 25.50 -8.17
N THR A 276 -1.46 25.99 -7.52
CA THR A 276 -1.48 26.11 -6.06
C THR A 276 -2.51 25.16 -5.48
N LEU A 277 -2.08 24.35 -4.50
CA LEU A 277 -2.95 23.46 -3.74
C LEU A 277 -3.05 23.97 -2.31
N THR A 278 -4.27 24.30 -1.88
CA THR A 278 -4.58 24.62 -0.49
C THR A 278 -5.03 23.35 0.23
N ILE A 279 -4.44 23.11 1.40
CA ILE A 279 -4.63 21.92 2.23
C ILE A 279 -5.13 22.38 3.59
N SER A 280 -6.36 21.98 3.94
CA SER A 280 -7.02 22.32 5.20
C SER A 280 -7.17 21.09 6.09
N THR A 281 -6.76 21.25 7.34
CA THR A 281 -6.80 20.23 8.40
C THR A 281 -7.43 20.81 9.66
N PRO A 282 -7.86 19.99 10.64
CA PRO A 282 -8.28 20.48 11.96
C PRO A 282 -7.20 21.28 12.70
N TRP A 283 -5.92 21.10 12.37
CA TRP A 283 -4.78 21.73 13.03
C TRP A 283 -4.25 22.96 12.28
N GLY A 284 -4.88 23.36 11.17
CA GLY A 284 -4.47 24.51 10.38
C GLY A 284 -4.60 24.30 8.88
N THR A 285 -4.38 25.38 8.13
CA THR A 285 -4.38 25.39 6.67
C THR A 285 -3.01 25.81 6.16
N THR A 286 -2.55 25.16 5.09
CA THR A 286 -1.32 25.51 4.37
C THR A 286 -1.59 25.52 2.87
N SER A 287 -0.68 26.07 2.09
CA SER A 287 -0.71 25.99 0.63
C SER A 287 0.65 25.60 0.09
N THR A 288 0.65 24.80 -0.97
CA THR A 288 1.86 24.40 -1.66
C THR A 288 1.78 24.79 -3.13
N ASN A 289 2.90 25.26 -3.67
CA ASN A 289 3.04 25.57 -5.08
C ASN A 289 3.66 24.37 -5.78
N LEU A 290 3.01 23.95 -6.86
CA LEU A 290 3.34 22.78 -7.66
C LEU A 290 3.49 23.21 -9.11
N THR A 291 4.13 22.36 -9.92
CA THR A 291 4.12 22.50 -11.38
C THR A 291 3.49 21.25 -11.97
N ILE A 292 2.39 21.42 -12.70
CA ILE A 292 1.75 20.34 -13.45
C ILE A 292 2.50 20.19 -14.77
N LEU A 293 3.00 18.98 -15.04
CA LEU A 293 3.67 18.67 -16.30
C LEU A 293 2.65 18.60 -17.45
N ALA A 294 3.05 18.98 -18.66
CA ALA A 294 2.23 18.86 -19.86
C ALA A 294 2.02 17.41 -20.36
N ARG A 295 2.59 16.45 -19.65
CA ARG A 295 2.58 15.00 -19.91
C ARG A 295 2.31 14.26 -18.61
N SER A 296 1.97 12.97 -18.66
CA SER A 296 1.96 12.13 -17.46
C SER A 296 3.40 11.97 -16.95
N ARG A 297 3.56 11.83 -15.63
CA ARG A 297 4.83 11.53 -14.97
C ARG A 297 5.33 10.12 -15.30
N ASP A 298 4.42 9.22 -15.66
CA ASP A 298 4.74 7.86 -16.05
C ASP A 298 5.17 7.79 -17.52
N ASP A 299 5.08 8.91 -18.25
CA ASP A 299 5.55 9.02 -19.63
C ASP A 299 7.08 9.12 -19.66
N ILE A 300 7.70 8.12 -20.27
CA ILE A 300 9.14 8.11 -20.55
C ILE A 300 9.40 8.84 -21.86
N ILE A 301 10.30 9.83 -21.85
CA ILE A 301 10.85 10.43 -23.07
C ILE A 301 12.16 9.75 -23.45
N ILE A 302 12.28 9.46 -24.74
CA ILE A 302 13.48 8.90 -25.36
C ILE A 302 13.99 9.94 -26.35
N HIS A 303 15.21 10.40 -26.20
CA HIS A 303 15.82 11.31 -27.17
C HIS A 303 16.70 10.52 -28.14
N PHE A 304 16.46 10.70 -29.44
CA PHE A 304 17.31 10.17 -30.50
C PHE A 304 18.18 11.28 -31.07
N LYS A 305 19.49 11.04 -31.12
CA LYS A 305 20.44 11.94 -31.78
C LYS A 305 21.15 11.18 -32.89
N SER A 306 21.04 11.68 -34.12
CA SER A 306 21.79 11.15 -35.27
C SER A 306 22.40 12.28 -36.10
N SER A 307 23.54 11.98 -36.73
CA SER A 307 24.20 12.84 -37.72
C SER A 307 23.72 12.59 -39.15
N LYS A 308 22.85 11.59 -39.37
CA LYS A 308 22.31 11.18 -40.67
C LYS A 308 20.79 10.98 -40.60
N ALA A 309 20.11 11.01 -41.74
CA ALA A 309 18.72 10.56 -41.81
C ALA A 309 18.64 9.05 -41.56
N LEU A 310 17.68 8.62 -40.75
CA LEU A 310 17.48 7.21 -40.39
C LEU A 310 16.00 6.85 -40.47
N THR A 311 15.71 5.58 -40.74
CA THR A 311 14.38 5.01 -40.50
C THR A 311 14.48 4.12 -39.27
N MET A 312 13.53 4.22 -38.33
CA MET A 312 13.54 3.40 -37.11
C MET A 312 12.29 2.55 -37.02
N GLU A 313 12.49 1.26 -36.78
CA GLU A 313 11.44 0.35 -36.34
C GLU A 313 11.47 0.23 -34.83
N VAL A 314 10.29 0.41 -34.22
CA VAL A 314 10.11 0.31 -32.77
C VAL A 314 9.17 -0.85 -32.49
N PHE A 315 9.67 -1.84 -31.74
CA PHE A 315 8.89 -2.98 -31.28
C PHE A 315 8.56 -2.80 -29.80
N LEU A 316 7.27 -2.85 -29.48
CA LEU A 316 6.77 -2.71 -28.12
C LEU A 316 6.44 -4.09 -27.54
N TYR A 317 7.10 -4.43 -26.44
CA TYR A 317 6.88 -5.69 -25.72
C TYR A 317 6.26 -5.43 -24.36
N VAL A 318 5.13 -6.08 -24.09
CA VAL A 318 4.53 -6.20 -22.76
C VAL A 318 4.57 -7.68 -22.37
N SER A 319 5.20 -8.02 -21.25
CA SER A 319 5.31 -9.40 -20.75
C SER A 319 5.85 -10.40 -21.79
N ASN A 320 6.88 -10.00 -22.55
CA ASN A 320 7.52 -10.75 -23.63
C ASN A 320 6.67 -11.02 -24.90
N ASN A 321 5.46 -10.47 -25.00
CA ASN A 321 4.66 -10.51 -26.24
C ASN A 321 4.71 -9.17 -26.96
N ILE A 322 4.86 -9.19 -28.29
CA ILE A 322 4.76 -7.99 -29.14
C ILE A 322 3.30 -7.55 -29.14
N GLN A 323 3.02 -6.33 -28.68
CA GLN A 323 1.67 -5.75 -28.69
C GLN A 323 1.44 -4.92 -29.95
N THR A 324 2.46 -4.23 -30.45
CA THR A 324 2.37 -3.32 -31.59
C THR A 324 3.73 -3.21 -32.31
N GLN A 325 3.70 -3.13 -33.64
CA GLN A 325 4.83 -2.76 -34.50
C GLN A 325 4.45 -1.49 -35.27
N THR A 326 5.26 -0.43 -35.14
CA THR A 326 5.01 0.84 -35.82
C THR A 326 6.31 1.31 -36.48
N ASN A 327 6.23 1.70 -37.75
CA ASN A 327 7.39 2.18 -38.51
C ASN A 327 7.44 3.70 -38.48
N TRP A 328 8.52 4.28 -37.95
CA TRP A 328 8.69 5.71 -37.83
C TRP A 328 9.75 6.17 -38.84
N GLN A 329 9.35 7.03 -39.79
CA GLN A 329 10.31 7.69 -40.68
C GLN A 329 10.83 8.97 -40.02
N ILE A 330 12.15 9.05 -39.82
CA ILE A 330 12.81 10.21 -39.19
C ILE A 330 13.56 10.97 -40.28
N SER A 331 12.88 11.90 -40.94
CA SER A 331 13.47 12.77 -41.95
C SER A 331 13.96 14.08 -41.33
N PHE A 332 15.26 14.37 -41.50
CA PHE A 332 16.00 15.62 -41.21
C PHE A 332 15.20 16.72 -40.47
N LEU A 333 15.38 16.81 -39.14
CA LEU A 333 14.98 17.97 -38.36
C LEU A 333 16.24 18.70 -37.90
N LYS A 334 16.31 20.02 -38.14
CA LYS A 334 17.42 20.89 -37.68
C LYS A 334 17.48 21.07 -36.16
N THR A 335 16.58 20.44 -35.41
CA THR A 335 16.51 20.43 -33.94
C THR A 335 16.13 19.01 -33.50
N ASN A 336 17.10 18.29 -32.94
CA ASN A 336 17.11 16.83 -32.79
C ASN A 336 16.36 16.31 -31.55
N GLU A 337 15.04 16.25 -31.55
CA GLU A 337 14.29 15.49 -30.53
C GLU A 337 13.06 14.80 -31.14
N ILE A 338 12.94 13.49 -30.93
CA ILE A 338 11.68 12.75 -31.12
C ILE A 338 11.29 12.24 -29.75
N SER A 339 10.30 12.85 -29.13
CA SER A 339 9.81 12.42 -27.82
C SER A 339 8.74 11.36 -28.01
N LEU A 340 9.06 10.12 -27.63
CA LEU A 340 8.04 9.09 -27.38
C LEU A 340 7.41 9.36 -26.00
N ILE A 341 6.12 9.08 -25.86
CA ILE A 341 5.36 9.24 -24.61
C ILE A 341 4.82 7.88 -24.27
N GLU A 342 5.43 7.20 -23.29
CA GLU A 342 5.14 5.78 -23.06
C GLU A 342 5.09 5.34 -21.61
N LYS A 343 4.25 4.33 -21.33
CA LYS A 343 3.94 3.87 -19.97
C LYS A 343 4.99 2.94 -19.36
N ARG A 344 5.16 3.06 -18.03
CA ARG A 344 6.00 2.23 -17.16
C ARG A 344 5.87 0.71 -17.41
N GLY A 345 7.00 0.00 -17.32
CA GLY A 345 7.05 -1.48 -17.37
C GLY A 345 7.11 -2.06 -18.78
N THR A 346 7.07 -1.19 -19.79
CA THR A 346 7.16 -1.57 -21.20
C THR A 346 8.62 -1.78 -21.60
N ARG A 347 8.89 -2.86 -22.34
CA ARG A 347 10.20 -3.10 -22.95
C ARG A 347 10.14 -2.67 -24.41
N TYR A 348 11.13 -1.89 -24.83
CA TYR A 348 11.27 -1.48 -26.22
C TYR A 348 12.48 -2.13 -26.84
N HIS A 349 12.31 -2.54 -28.09
CA HIS A 349 13.41 -2.94 -28.96
C HIS A 349 13.41 -2.03 -30.18
N PHE A 350 14.52 -1.33 -30.37
CA PHE A 350 14.74 -0.40 -31.47
C PHE A 350 15.63 -1.07 -32.50
N ARG A 351 15.21 -1.03 -33.76
CA ARG A 351 16.01 -1.47 -34.90
C ARG A 351 16.20 -0.30 -35.86
N VAL A 352 17.45 0.01 -36.20
CA VAL A 352 17.78 1.07 -37.15
C VAL A 352 17.81 0.48 -38.56
N LEU A 353 17.10 1.13 -39.49
CA LEU A 353 17.02 0.75 -40.89
C LEU A 353 17.68 1.81 -41.80
N ASP A 354 18.22 1.36 -42.93
CA ASP A 354 18.67 2.22 -44.02
C ASP A 354 17.48 2.77 -44.84
N GLU A 355 17.79 3.60 -45.84
CA GLU A 355 16.80 4.23 -46.73
C GLU A 355 16.01 3.24 -47.60
N THR A 356 16.46 1.98 -47.68
CA THR A 356 15.79 0.89 -48.40
C THR A 356 14.98 -0.02 -47.47
N GLY A 357 14.98 0.26 -46.17
CA GLY A 357 14.29 -0.53 -45.14
C GLY A 357 15.07 -1.75 -44.65
N LYS A 358 16.37 -1.86 -44.94
CA LYS A 358 17.21 -2.96 -44.43
C LYS A 358 17.87 -2.60 -43.10
N PRO A 359 18.08 -3.56 -42.18
CA PRO A 359 18.78 -3.30 -40.92
C PRO A 359 20.18 -2.72 -41.15
N LEU A 360 20.47 -1.60 -40.52
CA LEU A 360 21.78 -0.96 -40.59
C LEU A 360 22.74 -1.70 -39.66
N GLU A 361 23.95 -2.00 -40.14
CA GLU A 361 24.92 -2.80 -39.38
C GLU A 361 26.14 -1.97 -38.97
N ARG A 362 26.66 -2.24 -37.77
CA ARG A 362 27.96 -1.74 -37.29
C ARG A 362 28.82 -2.93 -36.91
N ASN A 363 29.97 -3.07 -37.55
CA ASN A 363 30.89 -4.20 -37.36
C ASN A 363 30.24 -5.58 -37.60
N GLY A 364 29.38 -5.71 -38.63
CA GLY A 364 28.72 -6.96 -39.00
C GLY A 364 27.64 -7.42 -38.01
N LYS A 365 27.12 -6.51 -37.19
CA LYS A 365 25.98 -6.75 -36.31
C LYS A 365 24.89 -5.70 -36.55
N PRO A 366 23.61 -6.08 -36.57
CA PRO A 366 22.50 -5.15 -36.62
C PRO A 366 22.61 -4.10 -35.50
N MET A 367 22.39 -2.84 -35.85
CA MET A 367 22.25 -1.76 -34.89
C MET A 367 20.88 -1.85 -34.22
N GLU A 368 20.85 -2.64 -33.15
CA GLU A 368 19.67 -2.85 -32.32
C GLU A 368 19.94 -2.43 -30.87
N LEU A 369 18.90 -1.91 -30.21
CA LEU A 369 18.96 -1.56 -28.80
C LEU A 369 17.69 -2.06 -28.08
N SER A 370 17.86 -2.75 -26.97
CA SER A 370 16.76 -3.09 -26.07
C SER A 370 16.84 -2.27 -24.80
N VAL A 371 15.80 -1.50 -24.52
CA VAL A 371 15.70 -0.71 -23.29
C VAL A 371 14.51 -1.18 -22.48
N THR A 372 14.78 -1.54 -21.22
CA THR A 372 13.73 -1.81 -20.23
C THR A 372 13.68 -0.63 -19.28
N PHE A 373 12.55 0.07 -19.27
CA PHE A 373 12.45 1.32 -18.55
C PHE A 373 12.09 1.08 -17.09
N THR A 374 12.96 1.59 -16.21
CA THR A 374 12.76 1.61 -14.75
C THR A 374 12.55 3.04 -14.26
N ARG A 375 12.09 3.14 -13.01
CA ARG A 375 11.12 4.12 -12.49
C ARG A 375 11.45 5.62 -12.60
N ASP A 376 12.67 6.05 -12.96
CA ASP A 376 13.09 7.42 -12.58
C ASP A 376 14.05 8.16 -13.55
N ARG A 377 14.08 7.87 -14.87
CA ARG A 377 15.02 8.57 -15.79
C ARG A 377 14.45 8.84 -17.18
N ASP A 378 14.74 10.02 -17.72
CA ASP A 378 14.75 10.24 -19.18
C ASP A 378 15.97 9.49 -19.77
N TYR A 379 15.81 8.92 -20.97
CA TYR A 379 16.88 8.17 -21.63
C TYR A 379 17.30 8.89 -22.90
N VAL A 380 18.59 9.19 -23.02
CA VAL A 380 19.20 9.69 -24.25
C VAL A 380 19.89 8.50 -24.93
N LEU A 381 19.51 8.24 -26.17
CA LEU A 381 20.09 7.19 -26.99
C LEU A 381 20.87 7.83 -28.14
N ASP A 382 22.19 7.74 -28.05
CA ASP A 382 23.12 8.21 -29.10
C ASP A 382 23.37 7.08 -30.10
N PHE A 383 23.01 7.31 -31.38
CA PHE A 383 23.17 6.35 -32.48
C PHE A 383 24.15 6.83 -33.55
#